data_AF-A0A497MDA0-F1
#
_entry.id   AF-A0A497MDA0-F1
#
_cell.length_a   1.000
_cell.length_b   1.000
_cell.length_c   1.000
_cell.angle_alpha   90.00
_cell.angle_beta   90.00
_cell.angle_gamma   90.00
#
_symmetry.space_group_name_H-M   'P 1'
#
loop_
_entity.id
_entity.type
_entity.pdbx_description
1 polymer ?
#
loop_
_entity_poly.entity_id
_entity_poly.type
_entity_poly.pdbx_seq_one_letter_code
_entity_poly.pdbx_strand_id
1 'polypeptide(L)'
;MKSSGDKLYASEWNEPHVIESGASFPSNPSEGDLFYRSDEHRIYYFNGSEWKPVADIPTGHVKLPEPSTSDWITPSGVEASSEYDSVLASDNTEVSRKTGGEWELAKTLSFPQKIVGKVRFNLKISDNPYNWDCHIKIELLKNSEVISTITKSTTSTTYVEFIEYVWVEADEAKLYLKTNYGQGAYAYNSLFEIHEYYRDDNAVDEDTATLWMPDPPDEPDARLKIDTGSLQIIGAIRIHFPDSSYIPESLKIEGSEDGTTWETLLTGQTGSEGWNTYTFNARYIRYLRVTVENYG
;
A
#
# COMPACT_ATOMS: atom_id res chain seq x y z
N MET A 1 27.87 -27.81 27.02
CA MET A 1 27.85 -26.33 26.96
C MET A 1 27.54 -25.85 28.36
N LYS A 2 28.29 -24.87 28.87
CA LYS A 2 27.92 -24.21 30.12
C LYS A 2 26.80 -23.22 29.82
N SER A 3 25.85 -23.09 30.74
CA SER A 3 24.84 -22.05 30.66
C SER A 3 25.50 -20.68 30.78
N SER A 4 24.94 -19.68 30.11
CA SER A 4 25.43 -18.30 30.07
C SER A 4 25.35 -17.56 31.41
N GLY A 5 24.92 -18.21 32.50
CA GLY A 5 24.76 -17.63 33.83
C GLY A 5 25.92 -17.79 34.81
N ASP A 6 26.88 -18.65 34.52
CA ASP A 6 28.03 -18.87 35.41
C ASP A 6 29.01 -17.68 35.38
N LYS A 7 29.65 -17.37 36.52
CA LYS A 7 30.80 -16.47 36.55
C LYS A 7 31.92 -17.04 35.68
N LEU A 8 32.22 -16.36 34.57
CA LEU A 8 33.27 -16.76 33.65
C LEU A 8 34.63 -16.25 34.11
N TYR A 9 35.58 -17.17 34.28
CA TYR A 9 37.00 -16.84 34.43
C TYR A 9 37.68 -16.75 33.05
N ALA A 10 38.76 -15.98 32.93
CA ALA A 10 39.47 -15.77 31.65
C ALA A 10 39.90 -17.07 30.95
N SER A 11 40.12 -18.16 31.70
CA SER A 11 40.43 -19.49 31.19
C SER A 11 39.25 -20.23 30.53
N GLU A 12 38.02 -19.78 30.78
CA GLU A 12 36.76 -20.42 30.34
C GLU A 12 36.13 -19.72 29.13
N TRP A 13 36.74 -18.62 28.66
CA TRP A 13 36.30 -17.85 27.51
C TRP A 13 36.41 -18.63 26.18
N ASN A 14 37.22 -19.69 26.13
CA ASN A 14 37.50 -20.43 24.89
C ASN A 14 36.46 -21.50 24.55
N GLU A 15 35.46 -21.74 25.41
CA GLU A 15 34.36 -22.65 25.12
C GLU A 15 33.17 -21.90 24.50
N PRO A 16 32.44 -22.49 23.52
CA PRO A 16 31.25 -21.87 22.97
C PRO A 16 30.15 -21.78 24.04
N HIS A 17 29.71 -20.55 24.31
CA HIS A 17 28.57 -20.23 25.16
C HIS A 17 27.34 -20.03 24.29
N VAL A 18 26.25 -20.71 24.61
CA VAL A 18 24.98 -20.63 23.86
C VAL A 18 23.92 -20.11 24.81
N ILE A 19 23.16 -19.12 24.36
CA ILE A 19 21.91 -18.74 25.01
C ILE A 19 20.86 -19.74 24.54
N GLU A 20 20.30 -20.53 25.46
CA GLU A 20 19.22 -21.46 25.12
C GLU A 20 17.97 -20.69 24.67
N SER A 21 17.18 -21.29 23.79
CA SER A 21 15.99 -20.65 23.21
C SER A 21 14.81 -21.61 23.07
N GLY A 22 13.60 -21.08 23.23
CA GLY A 22 12.36 -21.84 22.98
C GLY A 22 11.11 -21.08 23.42
N ALA A 23 9.93 -21.64 23.14
CA ALA A 23 8.64 -21.04 23.49
C ALA A 23 8.23 -21.21 24.97
N SER A 24 9.06 -21.90 25.77
CA SER A 24 8.81 -22.12 27.19
C SER A 24 10.13 -22.18 27.94
N PHE A 25 10.13 -21.68 29.18
CA PHE A 25 11.33 -21.69 30.02
C PHE A 25 11.79 -23.12 30.38
N PRO A 26 13.11 -23.33 30.58
CA PRO A 26 13.66 -24.57 31.11
C PRO A 26 13.09 -24.89 32.50
N SER A 27 12.88 -26.18 32.79
CA SER A 27 12.30 -26.64 34.05
C SER A 27 13.26 -26.67 35.24
N ASN A 28 14.57 -26.61 35.00
CA ASN A 28 15.60 -26.63 36.05
C ASN A 28 16.66 -25.53 35.82
N PRO A 29 16.28 -24.25 35.87
CA PRO A 29 17.21 -23.15 35.67
C PRO A 29 18.13 -22.93 36.88
N SER A 30 19.31 -22.39 36.63
CA SER A 30 20.25 -21.88 37.64
C SER A 30 20.23 -20.36 37.68
N GLU A 31 20.49 -19.77 38.85
CA GLU A 31 20.59 -18.31 38.97
C GLU A 31 21.65 -17.77 37.99
N GLY A 32 21.29 -16.74 37.23
CA GLY A 32 22.12 -16.12 36.21
C GLY A 32 21.87 -16.63 34.79
N ASP A 33 21.22 -17.79 34.61
CA ASP A 33 20.96 -18.36 33.27
C ASP A 33 20.28 -17.34 32.37
N LEU A 34 20.70 -17.26 31.10
CA LEU A 34 19.99 -16.48 30.08
C LEU A 34 19.18 -17.41 29.20
N PHE A 35 18.00 -16.96 28.78
CA PHE A 35 17.14 -17.70 27.88
C PHE A 35 16.44 -16.77 26.91
N TYR A 36 16.45 -17.08 25.62
CA TYR A 36 15.68 -16.38 24.62
C TYR A 36 14.29 -17.02 24.47
N ARG A 37 13.25 -16.33 24.95
CA ARG A 37 11.86 -16.72 24.71
C ARG A 37 11.52 -16.43 23.26
N SER A 38 11.46 -17.48 22.44
CA SER A 38 11.28 -17.36 20.99
C SER A 38 9.88 -16.89 20.59
N ASP A 39 8.89 -17.14 21.43
CA ASP A 39 7.49 -16.70 21.29
C ASP A 39 7.26 -15.26 21.73
N GLU A 40 8.09 -14.75 22.63
CA GLU A 40 8.01 -13.37 23.13
C GLU A 40 9.09 -12.46 22.52
N HIS A 41 9.96 -13.02 21.68
CA HIS A 41 11.15 -12.39 21.09
C HIS A 41 12.01 -11.61 22.10
N ARG A 42 12.20 -12.17 23.31
CA ARG A 42 12.82 -11.46 24.43
C ARG A 42 13.82 -12.33 25.19
N ILE A 43 14.94 -11.72 25.60
CA ILE A 43 15.93 -12.37 26.47
C ILE A 43 15.49 -12.22 27.92
N TYR A 44 15.54 -13.32 28.66
CA TYR A 44 15.28 -13.42 30.09
C TYR A 44 16.53 -13.85 30.82
N TYR A 45 16.63 -13.49 32.10
CA TYR A 45 17.59 -14.04 33.05
C TYR A 45 16.86 -14.68 34.23
N PHE A 46 17.38 -15.80 34.75
CA PHE A 46 16.81 -16.42 35.96
C PHE A 46 17.44 -15.78 37.20
N ASN A 47 16.63 -15.21 38.09
CA ASN A 47 17.13 -14.53 39.30
C ASN A 47 17.29 -15.46 40.53
N GLY A 48 17.23 -16.77 40.31
CA GLY A 48 17.24 -17.78 41.38
C GLY A 48 15.85 -18.18 41.90
N SER A 49 14.78 -17.49 41.47
CA SER A 49 13.39 -17.84 41.83
C SER A 49 12.43 -17.80 40.65
N GLU A 50 12.62 -16.85 39.73
CA GLU A 50 11.77 -16.67 38.55
C GLU A 50 12.59 -16.15 37.36
N TRP A 51 12.07 -16.37 36.16
CA TRP A 51 12.60 -15.76 34.95
C TRP A 51 12.17 -14.31 34.90
N LYS A 52 13.14 -13.40 34.98
CA LYS A 52 12.95 -11.97 34.80
C LYS A 52 13.38 -11.57 33.39
N PRO A 53 12.64 -10.70 32.71
CA PRO A 53 13.13 -10.21 31.44
C PRO A 53 14.44 -9.45 31.67
N VAL A 54 15.45 -9.73 30.85
CA VAL A 54 16.56 -8.79 30.68
C VAL A 54 15.90 -7.54 30.13
N ALA A 55 16.06 -6.42 30.84
CA ALA A 55 15.23 -5.22 30.82
C ALA A 55 14.54 -4.95 29.48
N ASP A 56 13.29 -4.47 29.52
CA ASP A 56 12.77 -3.72 28.36
C ASP A 56 13.83 -2.68 28.05
N ILE A 57 14.25 -2.60 26.79
CA ILE A 57 14.95 -1.39 26.34
C ILE A 57 13.95 -0.29 26.66
N PRO A 58 14.15 0.53 27.72
CA PRO A 58 13.07 1.36 28.18
C PRO A 58 12.82 2.33 27.04
N THR A 59 11.59 2.38 26.56
CA THR A 59 11.20 3.26 25.46
C THR A 59 11.65 4.67 25.83
N GLY A 60 12.58 5.25 25.07
CA GLY A 60 13.16 6.58 25.34
C GLY A 60 14.45 6.64 26.17
N HIS A 61 14.98 5.54 26.72
CA HIS A 61 16.25 5.52 27.48
C HIS A 61 17.44 4.91 26.73
N VAL A 62 17.19 4.08 25.72
CA VAL A 62 18.19 3.78 24.68
C VAL A 62 17.71 4.49 23.44
N LYS A 63 18.40 5.58 23.07
CA LYS A 63 18.21 6.18 21.77
C LYS A 63 18.87 5.25 20.75
N LEU A 64 18.07 4.37 20.14
CA LEU A 64 18.45 3.87 18.83
C LEU A 64 18.70 5.10 17.95
N PRO A 65 19.78 5.14 17.15
CA PRO A 65 19.97 6.25 16.23
C PRO A 65 18.67 6.41 15.43
N GLU A 66 18.23 7.65 15.24
CA GLU A 66 17.09 7.90 14.36
C GLU A 66 17.39 7.20 13.03
N PRO A 67 16.48 6.34 12.53
CA PRO A 67 16.72 5.66 11.27
C PRO A 67 17.00 6.70 10.19
N SER A 68 18.11 6.50 9.49
CA SER A 68 18.44 7.27 8.31
C SER A 68 17.43 6.99 7.20
N THR A 69 17.37 7.86 6.19
CA THR A 69 16.50 7.63 5.03
C THR A 69 16.78 6.30 4.33
N SER A 70 18.03 5.83 4.37
CA SER A 70 18.44 4.54 3.82
C SER A 70 18.05 3.31 4.65
N ASP A 71 17.59 3.50 5.89
CA ASP A 71 17.14 2.40 6.74
C ASP A 71 15.69 2.00 6.45
N TRP A 72 14.94 2.84 5.71
CA TRP A 72 13.60 2.54 5.26
C TRP A 72 13.62 1.75 3.95
N ILE A 73 12.84 0.68 3.90
CA ILE A 73 12.61 -0.08 2.68
C ILE A 73 11.25 0.28 2.10
N THR A 74 11.16 0.39 0.78
CA THR A 74 9.88 0.40 0.08
C THR A 74 9.35 -1.04 0.08
N PRO A 75 8.12 -1.28 0.57
CA PRO A 75 7.50 -2.59 0.50
C PRO A 75 7.41 -3.13 -0.93
N SER A 76 7.40 -4.45 -1.07
CA SER A 76 7.28 -5.11 -2.38
C SER A 76 5.85 -5.17 -2.92
N GLY A 77 4.86 -5.03 -2.03
CA GLY A 77 3.46 -5.06 -2.37
C GLY A 77 2.58 -4.76 -1.17
N VAL A 78 1.31 -4.49 -1.45
CA VAL A 78 0.28 -4.21 -0.46
C VAL A 78 -1.04 -4.82 -0.92
N GLU A 79 -1.90 -5.15 0.03
CA GLU A 79 -3.25 -5.64 -0.18
C GLU A 79 -4.16 -4.93 0.82
N ALA A 80 -5.10 -4.12 0.34
CA ALA A 80 -6.08 -3.46 1.20
C ALA A 80 -7.31 -4.33 1.50
N SER A 81 -8.06 -3.98 2.54
CA SER A 81 -9.42 -4.49 2.77
C SER A 81 -10.37 -4.17 1.63
N SER A 82 -10.25 -2.94 1.12
CA SER A 82 -11.07 -2.35 0.06
C SER A 82 -10.32 -1.16 -0.54
N GLU A 83 -10.83 -0.64 -1.64
CA GLU A 83 -10.31 0.56 -2.30
C GLU A 83 -11.47 1.46 -2.65
N TYR A 84 -11.44 2.72 -2.23
CA TYR A 84 -12.50 3.67 -2.55
C TYR A 84 -12.66 3.83 -4.05
N ASP A 85 -13.89 3.66 -4.53
CA ASP A 85 -14.25 3.79 -5.94
C ASP A 85 -15.61 4.45 -6.11
N SER A 86 -15.63 5.70 -6.58
CA SER A 86 -16.87 6.44 -6.81
C SER A 86 -16.93 6.99 -8.23
N VAL A 87 -18.04 6.73 -8.94
CA VAL A 87 -18.27 7.28 -10.28
C VAL A 87 -18.59 8.77 -10.15
N LEU A 88 -17.69 9.62 -10.64
CA LEU A 88 -17.88 11.07 -10.71
C LEU A 88 -18.79 11.47 -11.86
N ALA A 89 -18.60 10.84 -13.02
CA ALA A 89 -19.43 11.03 -14.21
C ALA A 89 -19.30 9.83 -15.15
N SER A 90 -20.36 9.58 -15.92
CA SER A 90 -20.38 8.53 -16.94
C SER A 90 -21.24 8.94 -18.14
N ASP A 91 -20.80 8.57 -19.33
CA ASP A 91 -21.66 8.50 -20.52
C ASP A 91 -21.38 7.19 -21.25
N ASN A 92 -22.25 6.21 -21.03
CA ASN A 92 -22.18 4.88 -21.63
C ASN A 92 -23.08 4.75 -22.87
N THR A 93 -23.48 5.88 -23.48
CA THR A 93 -24.19 5.85 -24.77
C THR A 93 -23.21 5.52 -25.90
N GLU A 94 -23.61 4.69 -26.86
CA GLU A 94 -22.74 4.39 -28.00
C GLU A 94 -22.58 5.62 -28.91
N VAL A 95 -21.35 6.00 -29.19
CA VAL A 95 -21.00 7.08 -30.12
C VAL A 95 -19.96 6.58 -31.12
N SER A 96 -19.97 7.15 -32.33
CA SER A 96 -18.95 6.88 -33.33
C SER A 96 -18.45 8.15 -34.02
N ARG A 97 -17.21 8.08 -34.51
CA ARG A 97 -16.58 9.13 -35.34
C ARG A 97 -15.88 8.48 -36.54
N LYS A 98 -15.89 9.19 -37.66
CA LYS A 98 -15.29 8.76 -38.93
C LYS A 98 -14.34 9.85 -39.40
N THR A 99 -13.13 9.84 -38.86
CA THR A 99 -12.11 10.83 -39.20
C THR A 99 -10.85 10.18 -39.72
N GLY A 100 -10.48 10.54 -40.94
CA GLY A 100 -9.19 10.18 -41.49
C GLY A 100 -8.07 10.99 -40.87
N GLY A 101 -7.51 10.53 -39.75
CA GLY A 101 -6.29 11.07 -39.14
C GLY A 101 -6.48 12.19 -38.10
N GLU A 102 -7.61 12.91 -38.14
CA GLU A 102 -7.92 14.02 -37.23
C GLU A 102 -8.70 13.56 -35.99
N TRP A 103 -8.47 14.21 -34.85
CA TRP A 103 -9.23 13.96 -33.62
C TRP A 103 -10.60 14.65 -33.67
N GLU A 104 -11.67 13.88 -33.50
CA GLU A 104 -13.03 14.41 -33.37
C GLU A 104 -13.55 14.24 -31.95
N LEU A 105 -14.07 15.31 -31.36
CA LEU A 105 -14.70 15.27 -30.04
C LEU A 105 -15.96 14.38 -30.08
N ALA A 106 -15.97 13.36 -29.24
CA ALA A 106 -17.04 12.39 -29.16
C ALA A 106 -17.96 12.65 -27.96
N LYS A 107 -17.38 12.90 -26.78
CA LYS A 107 -18.10 13.12 -25.52
C LYS A 107 -17.39 14.16 -24.65
N THR A 108 -18.17 14.86 -23.83
CA THR A 108 -17.69 15.73 -22.76
C THR A 108 -18.44 15.38 -21.48
N LEU A 109 -17.72 15.16 -20.39
CA LEU A 109 -18.26 14.95 -19.06
C LEU A 109 -17.78 16.09 -18.15
N SER A 110 -18.69 16.68 -17.38
CA SER A 110 -18.37 17.64 -16.32
C SER A 110 -18.75 17.02 -14.98
N PHE A 111 -17.94 17.27 -13.96
CA PHE A 111 -18.11 16.71 -12.62
C PHE A 111 -17.55 17.69 -11.57
N PRO A 112 -17.88 17.52 -10.27
CA PRO A 112 -17.24 18.31 -9.22
C PRO A 112 -15.72 18.18 -9.27
N GLN A 113 -14.99 19.28 -9.04
CA GLN A 113 -13.53 19.24 -9.00
C GLN A 113 -13.07 18.25 -7.91
N LYS A 114 -12.49 17.12 -8.32
CA LYS A 114 -12.09 16.00 -7.48
C LYS A 114 -10.85 15.32 -8.06
N ILE A 115 -10.22 14.48 -7.24
CA ILE A 115 -9.20 13.55 -7.75
C ILE A 115 -9.87 12.57 -8.71
N VAL A 116 -9.37 12.50 -9.94
CA VAL A 116 -9.66 11.41 -10.85
C VAL A 116 -8.56 10.39 -10.66
N GLY A 117 -8.93 9.24 -10.07
CA GLY A 117 -8.05 8.12 -9.74
C GLY A 117 -8.03 7.03 -10.83
N LYS A 118 -9.13 6.94 -11.58
CA LYS A 118 -9.36 5.89 -12.56
C LYS A 118 -10.28 6.37 -13.68
N VAL A 119 -9.96 5.97 -14.91
CA VAL A 119 -10.76 6.22 -16.10
C VAL A 119 -11.03 4.88 -16.77
N ARG A 120 -12.32 4.54 -16.94
CA ARG A 120 -12.75 3.32 -17.63
C ARG A 120 -13.39 3.68 -18.96
N PHE A 121 -12.93 3.05 -20.03
CA PHE A 121 -13.45 3.32 -21.35
C PHE A 121 -13.28 2.13 -22.28
N ASN A 122 -14.00 2.12 -23.39
CA ASN A 122 -13.81 1.10 -24.40
C ASN A 122 -13.62 1.70 -25.81
N LEU A 123 -13.09 0.88 -26.71
CA LEU A 123 -12.88 1.24 -28.09
C LEU A 123 -13.08 0.02 -28.99
N LYS A 124 -13.72 0.21 -30.14
CA LYS A 124 -13.67 -0.72 -31.27
C LYS A 124 -13.58 0.05 -32.59
N ILE A 125 -13.13 -0.63 -33.63
CA ILE A 125 -13.27 -0.17 -35.02
C ILE A 125 -14.51 -0.85 -35.65
N SER A 126 -15.13 -0.21 -36.65
CA SER A 126 -16.09 -0.88 -37.56
C SER A 126 -15.42 -2.06 -38.28
N ASP A 127 -16.14 -2.72 -39.20
CA ASP A 127 -15.58 -3.73 -40.11
C ASP A 127 -14.15 -3.40 -40.55
N ASN A 128 -13.22 -4.31 -40.26
CA ASN A 128 -11.78 -4.10 -40.42
C ASN A 128 -11.12 -5.07 -41.43
N PRO A 129 -11.55 -5.08 -42.70
CA PRO A 129 -11.02 -6.01 -43.70
C PRO A 129 -9.56 -5.72 -44.12
N TYR A 130 -9.03 -4.55 -43.75
CA TYR A 130 -7.70 -4.07 -44.17
C TYR A 130 -6.73 -3.84 -43.00
N ASN A 131 -7.05 -4.38 -41.81
CA ASN A 131 -6.25 -4.25 -40.59
C ASN A 131 -5.89 -2.80 -40.22
N TRP A 132 -6.85 -1.90 -40.38
CA TRP A 132 -6.82 -0.54 -39.85
C TRP A 132 -6.95 -0.55 -38.33
N ASP A 133 -6.59 0.57 -37.73
CA ASP A 133 -6.75 0.86 -36.31
C ASP A 133 -7.63 2.10 -36.10
N CYS A 134 -8.26 2.12 -34.94
CA CYS A 134 -8.87 3.31 -34.38
C CYS A 134 -8.15 3.71 -33.11
N HIS A 135 -8.29 4.98 -32.75
CA HIS A 135 -7.64 5.57 -31.59
C HIS A 135 -8.66 6.33 -30.77
N ILE A 136 -8.41 6.38 -29.47
CA ILE A 136 -9.14 7.18 -28.49
C ILE A 136 -8.14 8.07 -27.77
N LYS A 137 -8.52 9.32 -27.54
CA LYS A 137 -7.78 10.26 -26.69
C LYS A 137 -8.75 10.78 -25.64
N ILE A 138 -8.35 10.76 -24.38
CA ILE A 138 -9.11 11.38 -23.29
C ILE A 138 -8.24 12.47 -22.69
N GLU A 139 -8.77 13.69 -22.69
CA GLU A 139 -8.16 14.82 -21.99
C GLU A 139 -8.92 15.04 -20.68
N LEU A 140 -8.19 15.06 -19.57
CA LEU A 140 -8.71 15.50 -18.28
C LEU A 140 -8.31 16.96 -18.10
N LEU A 141 -9.27 17.78 -17.66
CA LEU A 141 -9.09 19.21 -17.53
C LEU A 141 -9.40 19.66 -16.10
N LYS A 142 -8.70 20.70 -15.66
CA LYS A 142 -9.00 21.47 -14.45
C LYS A 142 -9.14 22.92 -14.83
N ASN A 143 -10.29 23.54 -14.55
CA ASN A 143 -10.56 24.94 -14.92
C ASN A 143 -10.27 25.23 -16.41
N SER A 144 -10.66 24.31 -17.30
CA SER A 144 -10.43 24.33 -18.75
C SER A 144 -8.97 24.15 -19.24
N GLU A 145 -8.01 23.91 -18.34
CA GLU A 145 -6.63 23.56 -18.70
C GLU A 145 -6.46 22.03 -18.74
N VAL A 146 -5.84 21.49 -19.79
CA VAL A 146 -5.55 20.05 -19.89
C VAL A 146 -4.41 19.70 -18.94
N ILE A 147 -4.68 18.84 -17.96
CA ILE A 147 -3.70 18.39 -16.95
C ILE A 147 -3.19 16.98 -17.23
N SER A 148 -3.96 16.18 -17.96
CA SER A 148 -3.60 14.81 -18.32
C SER A 148 -4.20 14.42 -19.66
N THR A 149 -3.50 13.56 -20.39
CA THR A 149 -3.93 13.03 -21.68
C THR A 149 -3.66 11.53 -21.73
N ILE A 150 -4.71 10.75 -21.97
CA ILE A 150 -4.67 9.30 -22.17
C ILE A 150 -4.84 9.04 -23.67
N THR A 151 -4.07 8.12 -24.25
CA THR A 151 -4.28 7.67 -25.64
C THR A 151 -4.16 6.16 -25.74
N LYS A 152 -5.11 5.52 -26.43
CA LYS A 152 -5.09 4.08 -26.76
C LYS A 152 -5.50 3.85 -28.20
N SER A 153 -5.18 2.67 -28.71
CA SER A 153 -5.56 2.23 -30.04
C SER A 153 -5.92 0.75 -30.05
N THR A 154 -6.69 0.35 -31.06
CA THR A 154 -7.03 -1.06 -31.30
C THR A 154 -7.36 -1.30 -32.76
N THR A 155 -7.17 -2.53 -33.22
CA THR A 155 -7.65 -3.04 -34.52
C THR A 155 -8.90 -3.91 -34.35
N SER A 156 -9.37 -4.10 -33.12
CA SER A 156 -10.47 -5.00 -32.77
C SER A 156 -11.82 -4.49 -33.26
N THR A 157 -12.57 -5.37 -33.92
CA THR A 157 -13.97 -5.13 -34.31
C THR A 157 -14.96 -5.37 -33.17
N THR A 158 -14.50 -5.88 -32.03
CA THR A 158 -15.25 -5.98 -30.78
C THR A 158 -14.72 -4.97 -29.77
N TYR A 159 -15.57 -4.55 -28.82
CA TYR A 159 -15.16 -3.62 -27.77
C TYR A 159 -14.00 -4.19 -26.94
N VAL A 160 -12.93 -3.41 -26.84
CA VAL A 160 -11.83 -3.62 -25.91
C VAL A 160 -11.98 -2.60 -24.80
N GLU A 161 -12.11 -3.08 -23.56
CA GLU A 161 -12.12 -2.23 -22.37
C GLU A 161 -10.69 -1.89 -21.95
N PHE A 162 -10.50 -0.64 -21.55
CA PHE A 162 -9.27 -0.11 -20.98
C PHE A 162 -9.61 0.50 -19.62
N ILE A 163 -8.71 0.28 -18.66
CA ILE A 163 -8.75 0.87 -17.33
C ILE A 163 -7.41 1.56 -17.16
N GLU A 164 -7.44 2.87 -16.97
CA GLU A 164 -6.25 3.66 -16.74
C GLU A 164 -6.32 4.30 -15.36
N TYR A 165 -5.27 4.08 -14.57
CA TYR A 165 -5.10 4.73 -13.27
C TYR A 165 -4.34 6.03 -13.49
N VAL A 166 -4.95 7.13 -13.09
CA VAL A 166 -4.41 8.48 -13.17
C VAL A 166 -4.56 9.11 -11.80
N TRP A 167 -3.72 10.07 -11.45
CA TRP A 167 -3.83 10.77 -10.16
C TRP A 167 -3.76 12.27 -10.39
N VAL A 168 -4.88 12.84 -10.82
CA VAL A 168 -4.96 14.26 -11.15
C VAL A 168 -6.27 14.84 -10.67
N GLU A 169 -6.23 16.07 -10.16
CA GLU A 169 -7.44 16.79 -9.78
C GLU A 169 -8.07 17.45 -11.02
N ALA A 170 -9.27 17.04 -11.41
CA ALA A 170 -9.96 17.50 -12.62
C ALA A 170 -11.42 17.86 -12.33
N ASP A 171 -12.05 18.62 -13.23
CA ASP A 171 -13.47 18.98 -13.22
C ASP A 171 -14.19 18.66 -14.54
N GLU A 172 -13.44 18.29 -15.58
CA GLU A 172 -13.97 17.95 -16.90
C GLU A 172 -13.14 16.85 -17.57
N ALA A 173 -13.78 16.03 -18.39
CA ALA A 173 -13.13 15.05 -19.26
C ALA A 173 -13.70 15.11 -20.68
N LYS A 174 -12.81 15.14 -21.69
CA LYS A 174 -13.15 15.15 -23.11
C LYS A 174 -12.61 13.92 -23.81
N LEU A 175 -13.51 13.15 -24.43
CA LEU A 175 -13.17 11.96 -25.20
C LEU A 175 -13.20 12.29 -26.68
N TYR A 176 -12.10 12.00 -27.37
CA TYR A 176 -11.93 12.16 -28.80
C TYR A 176 -11.69 10.80 -29.44
N LEU A 177 -12.20 10.64 -30.65
CA LEU A 177 -12.00 9.45 -31.46
C LEU A 177 -11.35 9.82 -32.78
N LYS A 178 -10.55 8.90 -33.31
CA LYS A 178 -10.11 8.96 -34.70
C LYS A 178 -9.89 7.59 -35.32
N THR A 179 -9.84 7.55 -36.64
CA THR A 179 -9.33 6.40 -37.40
C THR A 179 -8.07 6.81 -38.16
N ASN A 180 -7.29 5.84 -38.63
CA ASN A 180 -6.14 6.15 -39.47
C ASN A 180 -6.56 6.76 -40.83
N TYR A 181 -5.66 7.56 -41.44
CA TYR A 181 -5.92 8.45 -42.57
C TYR A 181 -6.83 7.89 -43.68
N GLY A 182 -7.89 8.63 -44.00
CA GLY A 182 -8.65 8.55 -45.27
C GLY A 182 -9.54 7.33 -45.50
N GLN A 183 -9.70 6.42 -44.53
CA GLN A 183 -10.40 5.15 -44.74
C GLN A 183 -11.82 5.20 -44.14
N GLY A 184 -12.79 4.57 -44.83
CA GLY A 184 -14.23 4.69 -44.55
C GLY A 184 -14.75 4.14 -43.21
N ALA A 185 -13.87 3.75 -42.28
CA ALA A 185 -14.18 3.10 -41.01
C ALA A 185 -14.55 4.08 -39.90
N TYR A 186 -15.32 3.56 -38.94
CA TYR A 186 -15.76 4.27 -37.74
C TYR A 186 -15.01 3.77 -36.51
N ALA A 187 -14.59 4.68 -35.65
CA ALA A 187 -14.20 4.38 -34.28
C ALA A 187 -15.43 4.48 -33.39
N TYR A 188 -15.63 3.55 -32.46
CA TYR A 188 -16.77 3.55 -31.54
C TYR A 188 -16.34 3.51 -30.09
N ASN A 189 -17.12 4.17 -29.25
CA ASN A 189 -17.05 4.10 -27.79
C ASN A 189 -18.47 3.91 -27.24
N SER A 190 -18.63 3.07 -26.22
CA SER A 190 -19.89 2.83 -25.49
C SER A 190 -19.72 2.73 -23.98
N LEU A 191 -18.50 2.89 -23.47
CA LEU A 191 -18.18 2.97 -22.05
C LEU A 191 -17.28 4.19 -21.86
N PHE A 192 -17.66 5.13 -21.01
CA PHE A 192 -16.79 6.22 -20.61
C PHE A 192 -17.16 6.69 -19.22
N GLU A 193 -16.36 6.29 -18.23
CA GLU A 193 -16.59 6.54 -16.81
C GLU A 193 -15.34 7.18 -16.20
N ILE A 194 -15.56 8.23 -15.41
CA ILE A 194 -14.55 8.94 -14.63
C ILE A 194 -14.80 8.61 -13.16
N HIS A 195 -13.77 8.14 -12.48
CA HIS A 195 -13.86 7.70 -11.09
C HIS A 195 -12.92 8.49 -10.19
N GLU A 196 -13.44 8.89 -9.03
CA GLU A 196 -12.62 9.21 -7.86
C GLU A 196 -12.23 7.87 -7.23
N TYR A 197 -10.94 7.56 -7.22
CA TYR A 197 -10.45 6.23 -6.89
C TYR A 197 -9.12 6.26 -6.14
N TYR A 198 -9.05 5.54 -5.03
CA TYR A 198 -7.91 5.51 -4.11
C TYR A 198 -7.46 4.06 -3.90
N ARG A 199 -6.45 3.65 -4.66
CA ARG A 199 -5.94 2.27 -4.64
C ARG A 199 -4.92 2.02 -3.55
N ASP A 200 -4.74 0.76 -3.23
CA ASP A 200 -3.84 0.30 -2.18
C ASP A 200 -2.36 0.56 -2.48
N ASP A 201 -1.91 0.36 -3.73
CA ASP A 201 -0.54 0.63 -4.19
C ASP A 201 -0.01 2.03 -3.80
N ASN A 202 -0.92 3.01 -3.71
CA ASN A 202 -0.58 4.38 -3.32
C ASN A 202 -0.07 4.48 -1.87
N ALA A 203 -0.33 3.49 -1.02
CA ALA A 203 0.20 3.46 0.35
C ALA A 203 1.68 3.09 0.43
N VAL A 204 2.27 2.60 -0.66
CA VAL A 204 3.65 2.05 -0.70
C VAL A 204 4.49 2.60 -1.85
N ASP A 205 4.04 3.64 -2.54
CA ASP A 205 4.71 4.23 -3.71
C ASP A 205 5.73 5.33 -3.38
N GLU A 206 5.90 5.68 -2.09
CA GLU A 206 6.76 6.76 -1.59
C GLU A 206 6.36 8.17 -2.08
N ASP A 207 5.15 8.33 -2.63
CA ASP A 207 4.61 9.61 -3.07
C ASP A 207 3.60 10.16 -2.05
N THR A 208 3.96 11.23 -1.34
CA THR A 208 3.06 11.85 -0.35
C THR A 208 1.88 12.59 -0.98
N ALA A 209 1.83 12.70 -2.31
CA ALA A 209 0.70 13.30 -3.04
C ALA A 209 -0.40 12.28 -3.38
N THR A 210 -0.11 10.98 -3.34
CA THR A 210 -1.08 9.91 -3.51
C THR A 210 -1.49 9.35 -2.14
N LEU A 211 -2.64 8.68 -2.09
CA LEU A 211 -3.05 7.95 -0.88
C LEU A 211 -3.99 6.80 -1.22
N TRP A 212 -4.03 5.85 -0.30
CA TRP A 212 -5.09 4.84 -0.20
C TRP A 212 -6.21 5.36 0.71
N MET A 213 -7.45 4.97 0.41
CA MET A 213 -8.61 5.20 1.25
C MET A 213 -9.54 3.98 1.14
N PRO A 214 -10.11 3.48 2.25
CA PRO A 214 -11.06 2.38 2.21
C PRO A 214 -12.41 2.79 1.58
N ASP A 215 -13.19 1.78 1.18
CA ASP A 215 -14.58 1.90 0.74
C ASP A 215 -15.54 1.14 1.66
N PRO A 216 -16.47 1.80 2.35
CA PRO A 216 -16.60 3.26 2.46
C PRO A 216 -15.44 3.89 3.25
N PRO A 217 -15.30 5.22 3.30
CA PRO A 217 -14.24 5.88 4.06
C PRO A 217 -14.16 5.49 5.55
N ASP A 218 -15.26 4.99 6.12
CA ASP A 218 -15.40 4.47 7.49
C ASP A 218 -15.56 2.94 7.53
N GLU A 219 -15.01 2.20 6.55
CA GLU A 219 -15.09 0.74 6.47
C GLU A 219 -14.67 0.08 7.81
N PRO A 220 -15.53 -0.69 8.49
CA PRO A 220 -15.12 -1.40 9.69
C PRO A 220 -13.91 -2.30 9.45
N ASP A 221 -12.90 -2.20 10.34
CA ASP A 221 -11.64 -2.95 10.23
C ASP A 221 -10.89 -2.73 8.89
N ALA A 222 -10.95 -1.50 8.35
CA ALA A 222 -10.14 -1.11 7.20
C ALA A 222 -8.66 -1.39 7.48
N ARG A 223 -7.99 -2.04 6.53
CA ARG A 223 -6.63 -2.54 6.76
C ARG A 223 -5.78 -2.54 5.51
N LEU A 224 -4.48 -2.40 5.72
CA LEU A 224 -3.45 -2.64 4.71
C LEU A 224 -2.57 -3.78 5.19
N LYS A 225 -2.44 -4.82 4.38
CA LYS A 225 -1.45 -5.89 4.54
C LYS A 225 -0.29 -5.62 3.60
N ILE A 226 0.89 -5.43 4.16
CA ILE A 226 2.10 -4.94 3.48
C ILE A 226 3.11 -6.10 3.42
N ASP A 227 3.56 -6.49 2.22
CA ASP A 227 4.59 -7.52 2.01
C ASP A 227 5.94 -6.84 1.75
N THR A 228 6.93 -7.10 2.61
CA THR A 228 8.31 -6.62 2.40
C THR A 228 9.07 -7.40 1.32
N GLY A 229 8.48 -8.48 0.80
CA GLY A 229 8.98 -9.32 -0.30
C GLY A 229 9.87 -10.46 0.16
N SER A 230 10.44 -10.36 1.36
CA SER A 230 11.27 -11.39 1.99
C SER A 230 11.26 -11.21 3.51
N LEU A 231 11.64 -12.24 4.25
CA LEU A 231 11.76 -12.12 5.70
C LEU A 231 12.88 -11.12 6.07
N GLN A 232 12.54 -10.09 6.85
CA GLN A 232 13.46 -9.01 7.26
C GLN A 232 13.41 -8.83 8.78
N ILE A 233 14.46 -8.27 9.37
CA ILE A 233 14.41 -7.79 10.76
C ILE A 233 13.80 -6.39 10.75
N ILE A 234 12.62 -6.22 11.34
CA ILE A 234 11.88 -4.95 11.36
C ILE A 234 11.60 -4.56 12.80
N GLY A 235 11.86 -3.29 13.15
CA GLY A 235 11.55 -2.70 14.45
C GLY A 235 10.73 -1.41 14.37
N ALA A 236 10.35 -0.98 13.16
CA ALA A 236 9.53 0.20 12.97
C ALA A 236 8.74 0.13 11.67
N ILE A 237 7.62 0.86 11.64
CA ILE A 237 6.89 1.24 10.43
C ILE A 237 6.70 2.75 10.46
N ARG A 238 6.73 3.39 9.28
CA ARG A 238 6.32 4.78 9.11
C ARG A 238 5.05 4.87 8.28
N ILE A 239 4.16 5.80 8.64
CA ILE A 239 2.90 6.04 7.95
C ILE A 239 2.78 7.55 7.73
N HIS A 240 2.43 7.96 6.52
CA HIS A 240 2.15 9.35 6.20
C HIS A 240 0.65 9.61 6.21
N PHE A 241 0.17 10.56 7.01
CA PHE A 241 -1.21 11.04 6.96
C PHE A 241 -1.25 12.40 6.24
N PRO A 242 -2.02 12.55 5.15
CA PRO A 242 -2.00 13.76 4.33
C PRO A 242 -2.58 14.99 5.05
N ASP A 243 -3.60 14.80 5.89
CA ASP A 243 -4.15 15.83 6.77
C ASP A 243 -4.91 15.20 7.94
N SER A 244 -5.38 16.03 8.88
CA SER A 244 -6.05 15.58 10.11
C SER A 244 -7.31 14.73 9.91
N SER A 245 -8.01 14.85 8.79
CA SER A 245 -9.24 14.10 8.52
C SER A 245 -9.02 12.64 8.13
N TYR A 246 -7.78 12.28 7.75
CA TYR A 246 -7.39 10.91 7.41
C TYR A 246 -6.73 10.18 8.59
N ILE A 247 -6.65 10.81 9.76
CA ILE A 247 -6.00 10.24 10.93
C ILE A 247 -7.05 9.47 11.74
N PRO A 248 -6.91 8.15 11.92
CA PRO A 248 -7.82 7.40 12.78
C PRO A 248 -7.61 7.76 14.25
N GLU A 249 -8.70 7.72 15.03
CA GLU A 249 -8.64 7.82 16.50
C GLU A 249 -7.73 6.74 17.09
N SER A 250 -7.79 5.53 16.55
CA SER A 250 -6.86 4.47 16.90
C SER A 250 -6.62 3.47 15.78
N LEU A 251 -5.39 2.98 15.71
CA LEU A 251 -4.95 1.90 14.83
C LEU A 251 -4.12 0.87 15.62
N LYS A 252 -4.11 -0.36 15.09
CA LYS A 252 -3.18 -1.42 15.48
C LYS A 252 -2.22 -1.77 14.36
N ILE A 253 -1.05 -2.24 14.76
CA ILE A 253 0.00 -2.75 13.88
C ILE A 253 0.29 -4.19 14.30
N GLU A 254 0.21 -5.09 13.34
CA GLU A 254 0.43 -6.53 13.51
C GLU A 254 1.56 -7.00 12.59
N GLY A 255 2.30 -8.02 13.01
CA GLY A 255 3.41 -8.61 12.28
C GLY A 255 3.18 -10.09 11.99
N SER A 256 3.73 -10.58 10.89
CA SER A 256 3.69 -11.98 10.51
C SER A 256 4.90 -12.38 9.65
N GLU A 257 5.43 -13.58 9.88
CA GLU A 257 6.46 -14.19 9.03
C GLU A 257 5.86 -14.90 7.80
N ASP A 258 4.63 -15.43 7.93
CA ASP A 258 3.99 -16.34 6.97
C ASP A 258 2.73 -15.77 6.28
N GLY A 259 2.23 -14.63 6.75
CA GLY A 259 1.04 -13.95 6.24
C GLY A 259 -0.30 -14.52 6.76
N THR A 260 -0.25 -15.52 7.63
CA THR A 260 -1.42 -16.25 8.15
C THR A 260 -1.50 -16.22 9.68
N THR A 261 -0.37 -16.29 10.36
CA THR A 261 -0.24 -16.19 11.82
C THR A 261 0.20 -14.78 12.16
N TRP A 262 -0.63 -14.07 12.92
CA TRP A 262 -0.44 -12.65 13.21
C TRP A 262 -0.22 -12.43 14.70
N GLU A 263 0.76 -11.61 15.03
CA GLU A 263 0.97 -11.08 16.38
C GLU A 263 0.69 -9.58 16.43
N THR A 264 0.07 -9.11 17.52
CA THR A 264 -0.11 -7.67 17.74
C THR A 264 1.18 -7.06 18.24
N LEU A 265 1.74 -6.12 17.46
CA LEU A 265 2.97 -5.38 17.79
C LEU A 265 2.63 -4.13 18.59
N LEU A 266 1.60 -3.40 18.15
CA LEU A 266 1.09 -2.17 18.75
C LEU A 266 -0.44 -2.12 18.58
N THR A 267 -1.15 -1.46 19.50
CA THR A 267 -2.60 -1.19 19.46
C THR A 267 -2.87 0.16 20.11
N GLY A 268 -4.01 0.80 19.82
CA GLY A 268 -4.38 2.10 20.37
C GLY A 268 -3.47 3.23 19.92
N GLN A 269 -2.78 3.09 18.79
CA GLN A 269 -1.89 4.11 18.26
C GLN A 269 -2.70 5.14 17.47
N THR A 270 -2.26 6.40 17.46
CA THR A 270 -2.82 7.45 16.59
C THR A 270 -1.67 8.19 15.91
N GLY A 271 -1.97 9.24 15.14
CA GLY A 271 -0.99 9.99 14.37
C GLY A 271 -1.16 11.51 14.46
N SER A 272 -0.34 12.17 13.66
CA SER A 272 -0.39 13.59 13.34
C SER A 272 -0.24 13.76 11.83
N GLU A 273 -0.57 14.93 11.29
CA GLU A 273 -0.33 15.22 9.87
C GLU A 273 1.15 15.05 9.51
N GLY A 274 1.41 14.43 8.35
CA GLY A 274 2.75 14.11 7.87
C GLY A 274 3.23 12.72 8.28
N TRP A 275 4.56 12.55 8.31
CA TRP A 275 5.20 11.27 8.64
C TRP A 275 5.15 10.97 10.13
N ASN A 276 4.65 9.77 10.46
CA ASN A 276 4.60 9.23 11.82
C ASN A 276 5.43 7.95 11.85
N THR A 277 6.21 7.76 12.92
CA THR A 277 7.03 6.56 13.11
C THR A 277 6.53 5.79 14.33
N TYR A 278 6.22 4.51 14.11
CA TYR A 278 5.77 3.58 15.14
C TYR A 278 6.83 2.52 15.36
N THR A 279 7.44 2.53 16.55
CA THR A 279 8.53 1.61 16.91
C THR A 279 8.04 0.47 17.80
N PHE A 280 8.57 -0.72 17.57
CA PHE A 280 8.30 -1.93 18.35
C PHE A 280 9.58 -2.76 18.46
N ASN A 281 9.62 -3.77 19.33
CA ASN A 281 10.80 -4.64 19.46
C ASN A 281 11.20 -5.22 18.09
N ALA A 282 12.49 -5.23 17.73
CA ALA A 282 12.89 -5.73 16.42
C ALA A 282 12.73 -7.26 16.36
N ARG A 283 12.16 -7.78 15.28
CA ARG A 283 11.97 -9.23 15.05
C ARG A 283 11.85 -9.54 13.55
N TYR A 284 11.85 -10.82 13.20
CA TYR A 284 11.64 -11.25 11.83
C TYR A 284 10.19 -11.02 11.42
N ILE A 285 9.98 -10.24 10.36
CA ILE A 285 8.67 -9.91 9.80
C ILE A 285 8.80 -9.93 8.29
N ARG A 286 7.82 -10.55 7.61
CA ARG A 286 7.63 -10.42 6.17
C ARG A 286 6.39 -9.59 5.86
N TYR A 287 5.34 -9.78 6.64
CA TYR A 287 4.07 -9.09 6.45
C TYR A 287 3.78 -8.20 7.65
N LEU A 288 3.51 -6.93 7.39
CA LEU A 288 2.90 -6.02 8.36
C LEU A 288 1.42 -5.89 8.03
N ARG A 289 0.58 -5.68 9.05
CA ARG A 289 -0.82 -5.28 8.87
C ARG A 289 -1.12 -4.08 9.73
N VAL A 290 -1.60 -3.01 9.10
CA VAL A 290 -2.12 -1.83 9.78
C VAL A 290 -3.64 -1.92 9.70
N THR A 291 -4.33 -1.87 10.83
CA THR A 291 -5.81 -1.92 10.88
C THR A 291 -6.32 -0.72 11.66
N VAL A 292 -7.31 -0.01 11.10
CA VAL A 292 -8.04 1.03 11.82
C VAL A 292 -8.93 0.36 12.86
N GLU A 293 -8.76 0.73 14.13
CA GLU A 293 -9.56 0.22 15.25
C GLU A 293 -10.75 1.13 15.54
N ASN A 294 -10.53 2.45 15.50
CA ASN A 294 -11.59 3.46 15.64
C ASN A 294 -11.33 4.64 14.71
N TYR A 295 -12.41 5.13 14.10
CA TYR A 295 -12.44 6.32 13.25
C TYR A 295 -12.63 7.58 14.09
N GLY A 296 -12.04 8.69 13.66
CA GLY A 296 -12.18 10.02 14.29
C GLY A 296 -13.12 10.96 13.56
#